data_AF-A0A7Z9GY94-F1
#
_entry.id   AF-A0A7Z9GY94-F1
#
_cell.length_a   1.000
_cell.length_b   1.000
_cell.length_c   1.000
_cell.angle_alpha   90.00
_cell.angle_beta   90.00
_cell.angle_gamma   90.00
#
_symmetry.space_group_name_H-M   'P 1'
#
loop_
_entity.id
_entity.type
_entity.pdbx_description
1 polymer ?
#
loop_
_entity_poly.entity_id
_entity_poly.type
_entity_poly.pdbx_seq_one_letter_code
_entity_poly.pdbx_strand_id
1 'polypeptide(L)'
;MFSIYIDPQQFTADQPFHEEINRYVDYVKSSQTITPDGTIYMPGEIEAQTRSERCENGIEVADTTWKQIYETAESLSVSDGLPQPTNQ
;
A
#
# COMPACT_ATOMS: atom_id res chain seq x y z
N MET A 1 7.19 -16.95 -12.21
CA MET A 1 7.04 -15.48 -12.20
C MET A 1 8.02 -14.90 -13.21
N PHE A 2 7.59 -13.99 -14.06
CA PHE A 2 8.43 -13.30 -15.04
C PHE A 2 8.55 -11.84 -14.62
N SER A 3 9.77 -11.28 -14.70
CA SER A 3 10.07 -9.93 -14.21
C SER A 3 10.99 -9.21 -15.20
N ILE A 4 10.73 -7.92 -15.40
CA ILE A 4 11.54 -7.01 -16.22
C ILE A 4 11.98 -5.85 -15.33
N TYR A 5 13.26 -5.49 -15.41
CA TYR A 5 13.85 -4.35 -14.71
C TYR A 5 14.53 -3.45 -15.74
N ILE A 6 14.33 -2.14 -15.62
CA ILE A 6 14.91 -1.12 -16.50
C ILE A 6 15.62 -0.10 -15.62
N ASP A 7 16.91 0.09 -15.87
CA ASP A 7 17.72 1.11 -15.18
C ASP A 7 17.58 2.46 -15.91
N PRO A 8 16.91 3.46 -15.32
CA PRO A 8 16.73 4.76 -15.96
C PRO A 8 18.05 5.50 -16.20
N GLN A 9 19.11 5.22 -15.43
CA GLN A 9 20.42 5.88 -15.58
C GLN A 9 21.10 5.54 -16.90
N GLN A 10 20.70 4.45 -17.55
CA GLN A 10 21.19 4.08 -18.89
C GLN A 10 20.58 4.94 -20.00
N PHE A 11 19.52 5.71 -19.71
CA PHE A 11 18.78 6.50 -20.70
C PHE A 11 18.89 8.01 -20.46
N THR A 12 18.95 8.45 -19.20
CA THR A 12 19.00 9.87 -18.83
C THR A 12 19.60 10.06 -17.43
N ALA A 13 20.00 11.29 -17.09
CA ALA A 13 20.45 11.64 -15.75
C ALA A 13 19.27 11.63 -14.75
N ASP A 14 19.55 11.30 -13.48
CA ASP A 14 18.53 11.13 -12.43
C ASP A 14 17.66 12.37 -12.22
N GLN A 15 18.26 13.56 -12.04
CA GLN A 15 17.50 14.79 -11.76
C GLN A 15 16.50 15.14 -12.87
N PRO A 16 16.90 15.25 -14.15
CA PRO A 16 15.96 15.48 -15.24
C PRO A 16 14.83 14.45 -15.33
N PHE A 17 15.11 13.18 -15.01
CA PHE A 17 14.09 12.12 -15.04
C PHE A 17 13.03 12.33 -13.96
N HIS A 18 13.44 12.56 -12.71
CA HIS A 18 12.50 12.77 -11.61
C HIS A 18 11.65 14.03 -11.81
N GLU A 19 12.25 15.12 -12.30
CA GLU A 19 11.52 16.35 -12.62
C GLU A 19 10.48 16.13 -13.73
N GLU A 20 10.81 15.36 -14.76
CA GLU A 20 9.88 14.98 -15.82
C GLU A 20 8.69 14.18 -15.29
N ILE A 21 8.96 13.18 -14.46
CA ILE A 21 7.93 12.34 -13.85
C ILE A 21 7.01 13.16 -12.95
N ASN A 22 7.57 14.04 -12.12
CA ASN A 22 6.77 14.93 -11.26
C ASN A 22 5.87 15.84 -12.10
N ARG A 23 6.41 16.46 -13.15
CA ARG A 23 5.62 17.30 -14.05
C ARG A 23 4.49 16.54 -14.74
N TYR A 24 4.75 15.29 -15.15
CA TYR A 24 3.73 14.43 -15.74
C TYR A 24 2.63 14.09 -14.73
N VAL A 25 2.99 13.74 -13.50
CA VAL A 25 2.04 13.48 -12.40
C VAL A 25 1.18 14.72 -12.13
N ASP A 26 1.79 15.89 -12.01
CA ASP A 26 1.08 17.15 -11.76
C ASP A 26 0.10 17.47 -12.90
N TYR A 27 0.53 17.27 -14.15
CA TYR A 27 -0.34 17.44 -15.31
C TYR A 27 -1.57 16.53 -15.24
N VAL A 28 -1.37 15.23 -15.00
CA VAL A 28 -2.48 14.27 -14.89
C VAL A 28 -3.43 14.68 -13.76
N LYS A 29 -2.90 15.03 -12.59
CA LYS A 29 -3.70 15.44 -11.42
C LYS A 29 -4.44 16.76 -11.60
N SER A 30 -3.98 17.62 -12.50
CA SER A 30 -4.65 18.89 -12.82
C SER A 30 -5.86 18.73 -13.77
N SER A 31 -6.11 17.52 -14.26
CA SER A 31 -7.21 17.26 -15.21
C SER A 31 -8.58 17.48 -14.58
N GLN A 32 -9.57 17.80 -15.41
CA GLN A 32 -10.95 17.98 -14.96
C GLN A 32 -11.51 16.68 -14.37
N THR A 33 -12.03 16.78 -13.14
CA THR A 33 -12.68 15.68 -12.43
C THR A 33 -14.13 15.51 -12.88
N ILE A 34 -14.65 14.28 -12.77
CA ILE A 34 -16.05 13.96 -13.11
C ILE A 34 -17.02 14.63 -12.11
N THR A 35 -16.65 14.66 -10.84
CA THR A 35 -17.41 15.29 -9.76
C THR A 35 -16.68 16.53 -9.24
N PRO A 36 -17.40 17.55 -8.73
CA PRO A 36 -16.77 18.75 -8.17
C PRO A 36 -15.74 18.46 -7.07
N ASP A 37 -15.98 17.42 -6.26
CA ASP A 37 -15.09 16.98 -5.17
C ASP A 37 -14.26 15.74 -5.53
N GLY A 38 -14.13 15.42 -6.82
CA GLY A 38 -13.34 14.29 -7.29
C GLY A 38 -11.85 14.49 -7.01
N THR A 39 -11.13 13.40 -6.74
CA THR A 39 -9.67 13.40 -6.60
C THR A 39 -9.06 12.43 -7.61
N ILE A 40 -8.01 12.87 -8.30
CA ILE A 40 -7.23 12.02 -9.21
C ILE A 40 -6.07 11.43 -8.42
N TYR A 41 -5.98 10.09 -8.43
CA TYR A 41 -4.90 9.34 -7.79
C TYR A 41 -3.96 8.78 -8.85
N MET A 42 -2.67 8.81 -8.56
CA MET A 42 -1.68 8.03 -9.30
C MET A 42 -1.62 6.60 -8.76
N PRO A 43 -1.23 5.62 -9.61
CA PRO A 43 -1.01 4.26 -9.15
C PRO A 43 -0.06 4.22 -7.94
N GLY A 44 -0.48 3.55 -6.86
CA GLY A 44 0.28 3.44 -5.61
C GLY A 44 -0.07 4.47 -4.54
N GLU A 45 -0.79 5.55 -4.85
CA GLU A 45 -1.10 6.59 -3.85
C GLU A 45 -2.11 6.12 -2.80
N ILE A 46 -3.15 5.40 -3.23
CA ILE A 46 -4.14 4.83 -2.31
C ILE A 46 -3.45 3.82 -1.39
N GLU A 47 -2.57 2.98 -1.93
CA GLU A 47 -1.81 2.00 -1.16
C GLU A 47 -0.83 2.67 -0.19
N ALA A 48 -0.18 3.77 -0.59
CA ALA A 48 0.67 4.56 0.29
C ALA A 48 -0.12 5.20 1.44
N GLN A 49 -1.31 5.73 1.14
CA GLN A 49 -2.21 6.29 2.14
C GLN A 49 -2.69 5.20 3.12
N THR A 50 -3.24 4.10 2.62
CA THR A 50 -3.69 2.97 3.45
C THR A 50 -2.53 2.38 4.28
N ARG A 51 -1.31 2.36 3.74
CA ARG A 51 -0.12 1.95 4.51
C ARG A 51 0.15 2.92 5.66
N SER A 52 0.14 4.24 5.42
CA SER A 52 0.35 5.24 6.48
C SER A 52 -0.69 5.07 7.58
N GLU A 53 -1.97 4.99 7.20
CA GLU A 53 -3.09 4.81 8.12
C GLU A 53 -2.94 3.54 8.97
N ARG A 54 -2.53 2.42 8.36
CA ARG A 54 -2.32 1.14 9.05
C ARG A 54 -1.05 1.09 9.90
N CYS A 55 -0.01 1.85 9.52
CA CYS A 55 1.19 2.00 10.34
C CYS A 55 0.89 2.79 11.61
N GLU A 56 0.01 3.78 11.53
CA GLU A 56 -0.37 4.63 12.66
C GLU A 56 -1.44 3.99 13.55
N ASN A 57 -2.47 3.41 12.95
CA ASN A 57 -3.67 2.96 13.67
C ASN A 57 -3.78 1.43 13.82
N GLY A 58 -2.85 0.67 13.21
CA GLY A 58 -2.90 -0.78 13.15
C GLY A 58 -3.65 -1.32 11.93
N ILE A 59 -3.56 -2.63 11.72
CA ILE A 59 -4.20 -3.34 10.60
C ILE A 59 -5.49 -3.96 11.12
N GLU A 60 -6.62 -3.57 10.55
CA GLU A 60 -7.89 -4.27 10.78
C GLU A 60 -7.83 -5.67 10.17
N VAL A 61 -8.12 -6.68 10.98
CA VAL A 61 -8.17 -8.09 10.59
C VAL A 61 -9.54 -8.62 10.97
N ALA A 62 -10.23 -9.27 10.02
CA ALA A 62 -11.51 -9.90 10.29
C ALA A 62 -11.37 -10.98 11.38
N ASP A 63 -12.37 -11.12 12.26
CA ASP A 63 -12.34 -12.07 13.38
C ASP A 63 -12.04 -13.50 12.93
N THR A 64 -12.60 -13.93 11.79
CA THR A 64 -12.37 -15.25 11.22
C THR A 64 -10.91 -15.45 10.81
N THR A 65 -10.29 -14.44 10.21
CA THR A 65 -8.87 -14.44 9.84
C THR A 65 -7.99 -14.45 11.08
N TRP A 66 -8.33 -13.66 12.10
CA TRP A 66 -7.56 -13.63 13.35
C TRP A 66 -7.63 -14.98 14.08
N LYS A 67 -8.79 -15.63 14.11
CA LYS A 67 -8.94 -16.99 14.63
C LYS A 67 -8.04 -17.99 13.90
N GLN A 68 -8.00 -17.95 12.57
CA GLN A 68 -7.13 -18.84 11.77
C GLN A 68 -5.64 -18.61 12.06
N ILE A 69 -5.22 -17.35 12.22
CA ILE A 69 -3.84 -17.00 12.60
C ILE A 69 -3.53 -17.57 13.99
N TYR A 70 -4.42 -17.36 14.96
CA TYR A 70 -4.23 -17.84 16.33
C TYR A 70 -4.18 -19.37 16.41
N GLU A 71 -5.09 -20.08 15.75
CA GLU A 71 -5.10 -21.56 15.69
C GLU A 71 -3.81 -22.10 15.05
N THR A 72 -3.30 -21.43 14.01
CA THR A 72 -2.02 -21.78 13.40
C THR A 72 -0.88 -21.60 14.41
N ALA A 73 -0.86 -20.50 15.15
CA ALA A 73 0.15 -20.22 16.17
C ALA A 73 0.10 -21.25 17.32
N GLU A 74 -1.09 -21.65 17.77
CA GLU A 74 -1.28 -22.71 18.77
C GLU A 74 -0.72 -24.05 18.29
N SER A 75 -1.00 -24.43 17.03
CA SER A 75 -0.50 -25.69 16.46
C SER A 75 1.03 -25.77 16.41
N LEU A 76 1.69 -24.61 16.36
CA LEU A 76 3.14 -24.47 16.33
C LEU A 76 3.72 -24.10 17.69
N SER A 77 2.89 -23.98 18.74
CA SER A 77 3.28 -23.55 20.09
C SER A 77 3.97 -22.17 20.14
N VAL A 78 3.51 -21.23 19.30
CA VAL A 78 4.02 -19.84 19.22
C VAL A 78 2.92 -18.79 19.47
N SER A 79 1.82 -19.19 20.12
CA SER A 79 0.70 -18.30 20.46
C SER A 79 0.95 -17.42 21.69
N ASP A 80 2.04 -17.63 22.42
CA ASP A 80 2.35 -16.87 23.62
C ASP A 80 2.48 -15.36 23.33
N GLY A 81 1.76 -14.54 24.10
CA GLY A 81 1.67 -13.09 23.90
C GLY A 81 0.72 -12.62 22.80
N LEU A 82 0.07 -13.51 22.03
CA LEU A 82 -0.95 -13.09 21.06
C LEU A 82 -2.29 -12.79 21.75
N PRO A 83 -2.98 -11.68 21.38
CA PRO A 83 -4.35 -11.44 21.79
C PRO A 83 -5.25 -12.62 21.40
N GLN A 84 -6.01 -13.14 22.36
CA GLN A 84 -6.96 -14.20 22.05
C GLN A 84 -8.06 -13.68 21.11
N PRO A 85 -8.52 -14.48 20.15
CA PRO A 85 -9.63 -14.09 19.30
C PRO A 85 -10.87 -13.85 20.14
N THR A 86 -11.60 -12.78 19.83
CA THR A 86 -12.86 -12.46 20.50
C THR A 86 -13.85 -13.61 20.26
N ASN A 87 -14.20 -14.34 21.32
CA ASN A 87 -15.19 -15.41 21.25
C ASN A 87 -16.55 -14.81 20.82
N GLN A 88 -17.10 -15.31 19.71
CA GLN A 88 -18.55 -15.42 19.57
C GLN A 88 -18.98 -16.81 20.05
#